data_AF-A0A3M1PI59-F1
#
_entry.id   AF-A0A3M1PI59-F1
#
_cell.length_a   1.000
_cell.length_b   1.000
_cell.length_c   1.000
_cell.angle_alpha   90.00
_cell.angle_beta   90.00
_cell.angle_gamma   90.00
#
_symmetry.space_group_name_H-M   'P 1'
#
loop_
_entity.id
_entity.type
_entity.pdbx_description
1 polymer ?
#
loop_
_entity_poly.entity_id
_entity_poly.type
_entity_poly.pdbx_seq_one_letter_code
_entity_poly.pdbx_strand_id
1 'polypeptide(L)' 'PNNPSTWGRVRRNEPCPCGSGRKYKHCHGAL' A
#
# COMPACT_ATOMS: atom_id res chain seq x y z
N PRO A 1 5.11 -4.84 -10.36
CA PRO A 1 3.83 -5.17 -9.68
C PRO A 1 3.25 -3.94 -8.95
N ASN A 2 2.54 -3.09 -9.69
CA ASN A 2 1.97 -1.81 -9.21
C ASN A 2 0.44 -1.84 -9.12
N ASN A 3 -0.19 -3.01 -9.19
CA ASN A 3 -1.65 -3.11 -9.14
C ASN A 3 -2.11 -3.32 -7.69
N PRO A 4 -2.70 -2.32 -7.01
CA PRO A 4 -3.13 -2.44 -5.63
C PRO A 4 -4.22 -3.50 -5.40
N SER A 5 -4.93 -3.85 -6.48
CA SER A 5 -5.99 -4.86 -6.49
C SER A 5 -5.52 -6.27 -6.12
N THR A 6 -4.21 -6.55 -6.23
CA THR A 6 -3.66 -7.90 -5.99
C THR A 6 -3.08 -8.10 -4.59
N TRP A 7 -2.99 -7.05 -3.77
CA TRP A 7 -2.32 -7.10 -2.46
C TRP A 7 -3.20 -7.60 -1.31
N GLY A 8 -4.49 -7.87 -1.58
CA GLY A 8 -5.45 -8.28 -0.55
C GLY A 8 -5.77 -7.14 0.44
N ARG A 9 -6.21 -7.49 1.65
CA ARG A 9 -6.54 -6.51 2.71
C ARG A 9 -5.26 -5.98 3.37
N VAL A 10 -4.56 -5.06 2.71
CA VAL A 10 -3.45 -4.30 3.32
C VAL A 10 -3.99 -3.32 4.36
N ARG A 11 -3.48 -3.39 5.59
CA ARG A 11 -3.83 -2.40 6.60
C ARG A 11 -3.24 -1.04 6.25
N ARG A 12 -4.00 0.03 6.48
CA ARG A 12 -3.56 1.41 6.22
C ARG A 12 -2.22 1.79 6.86
N ASN A 13 -1.90 1.27 8.04
CA ASN A 13 -0.66 1.60 8.74
C ASN A 13 0.53 0.68 8.40
N GLU A 14 0.34 -0.41 7.66
CA GLU A 14 1.42 -1.30 7.21
C GLU A 14 2.27 -0.64 6.10
N PRO A 15 3.53 -1.09 5.92
CA PRO A 15 4.35 -0.64 4.80
C PRO A 15 3.67 -0.94 3.46
N CYS A 16 3.81 -0.02 2.51
CA CYS A 16 3.24 -0.17 1.18
C CYS A 16 3.93 -1.34 0.46
N PRO A 17 3.16 -2.33 -0.04
CA PRO A 17 3.70 -3.46 -0.80
C PRO A 17 4.31 -3.04 -2.15
N CYS A 18 4.12 -1.79 -2.56
CA CYS A 18 4.79 -1.17 -3.70
C CYS A 18 6.31 -0.95 -3.50
N GLY A 19 6.84 -1.17 -2.29
CA GLY A 19 8.28 -1.02 -2.02
C GLY A 19 8.75 0.43 -1.83
N SER A 20 7.84 1.40 -1.72
CA SER A 20 8.19 2.82 -1.56
C SER A 20 8.73 3.20 -0.18
N GLY A 21 8.76 2.27 0.78
CA GLY A 21 9.11 2.53 2.18
C GLY A 21 8.08 3.35 2.96
N ARG A 22 7.02 3.84 2.31
CA ARG A 22 5.93 4.61 2.94
C ARG A 22 4.84 3.68 3.46
N LYS A 23 4.09 4.10 4.49
CA LYS A 23 2.87 3.39 4.93
C LYS A 23 1.82 3.41 3.83
N TYR A 24 1.00 2.36 3.75
CA TYR A 24 -0.05 2.22 2.73
C TYR A 24 -0.95 3.47 2.65
N LYS A 25 -1.40 4.00 3.80
CA LYS A 25 -2.21 5.22 3.89
C LYS A 25 -1.55 6.50 3.38
N HIS A 26 -0.23 6.55 3.27
CA HIS A 26 0.52 7.71 2.76
C HIS A 26 1.08 7.45 1.35
N CYS A 27 0.58 6.42 0.67
CA CYS A 27 1.02 5.97 -0.63
C CYS A 27 -0.19 5.52 -1.46
N HIS A 28 -0.29 4.25 -1.86
CA HIS A 28 -1.38 3.75 -2.71
C HIS A 28 -2.74 3.60 -2.01
N GLY A 29 -2.79 3.71 -0.69
CA GLY A 29 -4.01 3.81 0.10
C GLY A 29 -4.26 5.23 0.63
N ALA A 30 -3.57 6.23 0.06
CA ALA A 30 -3.91 7.62 0.29
C ALA A 30 -5.25 7.89 -0.39
N LEU A 31 -6.22 8.26 0.43
CA LEU A 31 -7.41 8.99 -0.02
C LEU A 31 -7.03 10.47 -0.11
#